data_AF-A0AAW5WVK8-F1
#
_entry.id   AF-A0AAW5WVK8-F1
#
_cell.length_a   1.000
_cell.length_b   1.000
_cell.length_c   1.000
_cell.angle_alpha   90.00
_cell.angle_beta   90.00
_cell.angle_gamma   90.00
#
_symmetry.space_group_name_H-M   'P 1'
#
loop_
_entity.id
_entity.type
_entity.pdbx_description
1 polymer ?
#
loop_
_entity_poly.entity_id
_entity_poly.type
_entity_poly.pdbx_seq_one_letter_code
_entity_poly.pdbx_strand_id
1 'polypeptide(L)'
;MHRLKSNLVWVALMFWVGIAQVYWQLGPHIASYSNASLHTSAYEVLKGLTLLGSDILILLLGYFLSQRSHRESTIIKAWLNALVLGVLASVLVALSTNQLAKVTVFHIDFFNATFPLLRNTYPLIFGSLLGLILTAVINDQKFIWRRPALISIWLLIIVPLFWTPNIWGWTSNHLTLFYALLFVLGANVKQGSYHRKWLLITGLGLLITVVLQGIMPFMSIDGRTTSRFTTPTNIFTVLAAYGIVKITVNHLEQPNWRSLYSYLTLIENTALLASVQLIVKLHNAYGSLKEGIITIIFLLFSLACSYVWCRLSTGNFAKRHLQRIDRFTGQSADEQLQLIKQRLNSWMPNIILGIISYLIAALSMLLMNDGFSVSPNVDATYNIFAYTFGQRELLLLFTAFLIFAVIKFIQALTNRYWIGLISVIAISAVFVVANHEKNVARNEPILPADLAMVRVAKNLFGMVDGIVWIVALVTLMILIAVTVWLEKTHPLRNAVGG
;
A
#
# COMPACT_ATOMS: atom_id res chain seq x y z
N MET A 1 -28.07 26.04 1.94
CA MET A 1 -28.49 25.03 0.94
C MET A 1 -27.37 24.64 -0.04
N HIS A 2 -26.55 25.58 -0.55
CA HIS A 2 -25.46 25.30 -1.52
C HIS A 2 -24.42 24.27 -1.03
N ARG A 3 -23.83 24.50 0.16
CA ARG A 3 -22.89 23.56 0.82
C ARG A 3 -23.45 22.15 1.03
N LEU A 4 -24.74 22.05 1.35
CA LEU A 4 -25.40 20.76 1.58
C LEU A 4 -25.56 19.98 0.27
N LYS A 5 -25.91 20.68 -0.83
CA LYS A 5 -25.92 20.10 -2.18
C LYS A 5 -24.52 19.64 -2.60
N SER A 6 -23.49 20.46 -2.38
CA SER A 6 -22.11 20.08 -2.73
C SER A 6 -21.62 18.86 -1.94
N ASN A 7 -21.93 18.77 -0.64
CA ASN A 7 -21.58 17.60 0.17
C ASN A 7 -22.27 16.31 -0.32
N LEU A 8 -23.54 16.39 -0.73
CA LEU A 8 -24.25 15.25 -1.31
C LEU A 8 -23.60 14.77 -2.62
N VAL A 9 -23.15 15.70 -3.47
CA VAL A 9 -22.42 15.34 -4.70
C VAL A 9 -21.10 14.63 -4.38
N TRP A 10 -20.36 15.10 -3.36
CA TRP A 10 -19.14 14.42 -2.91
C TRP A 10 -19.40 13.01 -2.39
N VAL A 11 -20.47 12.81 -1.61
CA VAL A 11 -20.88 11.49 -1.13
C VAL A 11 -21.26 10.59 -2.31
N ALA A 12 -22.05 11.07 -3.26
CA ALA A 12 -22.42 10.30 -4.46
C ALA A 12 -21.19 9.90 -5.29
N LEU A 13 -20.23 10.81 -5.45
CA LEU A 13 -18.97 10.53 -6.13
C LEU A 13 -18.13 9.49 -5.37
N MET A 14 -18.07 9.57 -4.04
CA MET A 14 -17.40 8.57 -3.20
C MET A 14 -18.05 7.18 -3.35
N PHE A 15 -19.38 7.10 -3.43
CA PHE A 15 -20.07 5.84 -3.71
C PHE A 15 -19.73 5.30 -5.10
N TRP A 16 -19.73 6.16 -6.13
CA TRP A 16 -19.36 5.78 -7.49
C TRP A 16 -17.94 5.20 -7.54
N VAL A 17 -16.97 5.87 -6.92
CA VAL A 17 -15.58 5.37 -6.80
C VAL A 17 -15.52 4.09 -5.98
N GLY A 18 -16.26 4.00 -4.88
CA GLY A 18 -16.35 2.80 -4.06
C GLY A 18 -16.84 1.59 -4.82
N ILE A 19 -17.87 1.75 -5.67
CA ILE A 19 -18.36 0.67 -6.54
C ILE A 19 -17.26 0.25 -7.52
N ALA A 20 -16.56 1.20 -8.12
CA ALA A 20 -15.49 0.91 -9.06
C ALA A 20 -14.32 0.12 -8.41
N GLN A 21 -13.96 0.46 -7.17
CA GLN A 21 -12.85 -0.19 -6.46
C GLN A 21 -13.25 -1.53 -5.84
N VAL A 22 -14.46 -1.65 -5.29
CA VAL A 22 -14.85 -2.84 -4.51
C VAL A 22 -15.64 -3.85 -5.34
N TYR A 23 -16.73 -3.43 -5.99
CA TYR A 23 -17.67 -4.37 -6.63
C TYR A 23 -16.96 -5.24 -7.68
N TRP A 24 -16.16 -4.63 -8.56
CA TRP A 24 -15.45 -5.39 -9.60
C TRP A 24 -14.31 -6.27 -9.06
N GLN A 25 -13.76 -5.96 -7.90
CA GLN A 25 -12.76 -6.78 -7.22
C GLN A 25 -13.38 -7.97 -6.47
N LEU A 26 -14.69 -7.95 -6.19
CA LEU A 26 -15.41 -9.12 -5.65
C LEU A 26 -15.62 -10.22 -6.71
N GLY A 27 -15.53 -9.87 -7.99
CA GLY A 27 -15.65 -10.80 -9.11
C GLY A 27 -17.10 -11.21 -9.38
N PRO A 28 -18.00 -10.26 -9.69
CA PRO A 28 -19.42 -10.54 -9.84
C PRO A 28 -19.68 -11.51 -10.97
N HIS A 29 -20.70 -12.36 -10.81
CA HIS A 29 -21.08 -13.36 -11.81
C HIS A 29 -21.38 -12.75 -13.19
N ILE A 30 -21.73 -11.46 -13.28
CA ILE A 30 -21.85 -10.76 -14.56
C ILE A 30 -20.50 -10.73 -15.35
N ALA A 31 -19.37 -10.91 -14.67
CA ALA A 31 -18.02 -10.95 -15.23
C ALA A 31 -17.54 -12.37 -15.60
N SER A 32 -18.30 -13.44 -15.32
CA SER A 32 -17.84 -14.83 -15.48
C SER A 32 -18.03 -15.42 -16.89
N TYR A 33 -18.54 -14.63 -17.84
CA TYR A 33 -18.81 -15.08 -19.21
C TYR A 33 -17.72 -14.60 -20.16
N SER A 34 -17.07 -15.52 -20.87
CA SER A 34 -16.00 -15.23 -21.82
C SER A 34 -16.47 -15.18 -23.29
N ASN A 35 -17.74 -15.52 -23.55
CA ASN A 35 -18.26 -15.62 -24.92
C ASN A 35 -18.81 -14.28 -25.40
N ALA A 36 -18.56 -13.97 -26.68
CA ALA A 36 -19.11 -12.82 -27.38
C ALA A 36 -20.65 -12.79 -27.27
N SER A 37 -21.16 -11.91 -26.42
CA SER A 37 -22.59 -11.85 -26.11
C SER A 37 -23.03 -10.44 -25.72
N LEU A 38 -24.32 -10.15 -25.85
CA LEU A 38 -24.91 -8.90 -25.35
C LEU A 38 -24.71 -8.73 -23.85
N HIS A 39 -24.59 -9.83 -23.11
CA HIS A 39 -24.28 -9.81 -21.69
C HIS A 39 -22.84 -9.29 -21.42
N THR A 40 -21.84 -9.83 -22.12
CA THR A 40 -20.46 -9.32 -22.03
C THR A 40 -20.37 -7.85 -22.44
N SER A 41 -21.12 -7.45 -23.46
CA SER A 41 -21.27 -6.05 -23.89
C SER A 41 -21.81 -5.15 -22.77
N ALA A 42 -22.91 -5.55 -22.13
CA ALA A 42 -23.49 -4.82 -21.01
C ALA A 42 -22.53 -4.75 -19.80
N TYR A 43 -21.81 -5.84 -19.52
CA TYR A 43 -20.77 -5.88 -18.49
C TYR A 43 -19.66 -4.86 -18.74
N GLU A 44 -19.07 -4.86 -19.94
CA GLU A 44 -17.98 -3.95 -20.30
C GLU A 44 -18.44 -2.48 -20.23
N VAL A 45 -19.67 -2.19 -20.67
CA VAL A 45 -20.26 -0.84 -20.56
C VAL A 45 -20.47 -0.41 -19.10
N LEU A 46 -21.05 -1.28 -18.27
CA LEU A 46 -21.29 -0.98 -16.84
C LEU A 46 -19.97 -0.78 -16.10
N LYS A 47 -18.98 -1.63 -16.35
CA LYS A 47 -17.65 -1.50 -15.77
C LYS A 47 -16.94 -0.23 -16.25
N GLY A 48 -17.03 0.09 -17.53
CA GLY A 48 -16.48 1.31 -18.09
C GLY A 48 -17.06 2.57 -17.47
N LEU A 49 -18.39 2.65 -17.35
CA LEU A 49 -19.08 3.79 -16.73
C LEU A 49 -18.78 3.91 -15.24
N THR A 50 -18.62 2.81 -14.52
CA THR A 50 -18.27 2.85 -13.08
C THR A 50 -16.83 3.34 -12.87
N LEU A 51 -15.87 2.94 -13.71
CA LEU A 51 -14.47 3.38 -13.62
C LEU A 51 -14.31 4.91 -13.79
N LEU A 52 -15.19 5.54 -14.58
CA LEU A 52 -15.20 6.99 -14.82
C LEU A 52 -15.28 7.82 -13.53
N GLY A 53 -15.91 7.29 -12.47
CA GLY A 53 -15.98 7.97 -11.17
C GLY A 53 -14.60 8.24 -10.56
N SER A 54 -13.65 7.31 -10.73
CA SER A 54 -12.28 7.45 -10.23
C SER A 54 -11.54 8.59 -10.94
N ASP A 55 -11.73 8.70 -12.26
CA ASP A 55 -11.10 9.75 -13.06
C ASP A 55 -11.65 11.14 -12.68
N ILE A 56 -12.98 11.26 -12.53
CA ILE A 56 -13.62 12.50 -12.06
C ILE A 56 -13.07 12.90 -10.69
N LEU A 57 -13.01 11.96 -9.75
CA LEU A 57 -12.53 12.21 -8.39
C LEU A 57 -11.12 12.79 -8.40
N ILE A 58 -10.20 12.15 -9.11
CA ILE A 58 -8.79 12.57 -9.14
C ILE A 58 -8.63 13.93 -9.83
N LEU A 59 -9.37 14.19 -10.90
CA LEU A 59 -9.39 15.50 -11.56
C LEU A 59 -9.91 16.61 -10.63
N LEU A 60 -10.99 16.37 -9.88
CA LEU A 60 -11.52 17.32 -8.90
C LEU A 60 -10.55 17.54 -7.74
N LEU A 61 -9.91 16.48 -7.23
CA LEU A 61 -8.85 16.60 -6.22
C LEU A 61 -7.68 17.44 -6.76
N GLY A 62 -7.30 17.23 -8.02
CA GLY A 62 -6.33 18.04 -8.76
C GLY A 62 -6.66 19.53 -8.68
N TYR A 63 -7.89 19.89 -9.05
CA TYR A 63 -8.36 21.26 -9.04
C TYR A 63 -8.36 21.87 -7.63
N PHE A 64 -8.97 21.22 -6.65
CA PHE A 64 -9.18 21.80 -5.32
C PHE A 64 -7.93 21.78 -4.42
N LEU A 65 -7.14 20.70 -4.45
CA LEU A 65 -5.97 20.58 -3.57
C LEU A 65 -4.77 21.38 -4.08
N SER A 66 -4.61 21.55 -5.39
CA SER A 66 -3.50 22.35 -5.96
C SER A 66 -3.59 23.83 -5.59
N GLN A 67 -4.79 24.35 -5.34
CA GLN A 67 -5.02 25.75 -4.95
C GLN A 67 -4.70 26.03 -3.47
N ARG A 68 -4.43 25.00 -2.66
CA ARG A 68 -4.09 25.19 -1.23
C ARG A 68 -2.69 25.77 -1.07
N SER A 69 -2.53 26.67 -0.09
CA SER A 69 -1.24 27.27 0.29
C SER A 69 -0.28 26.25 0.92
N HIS A 70 -0.76 25.43 1.85
CA HIS A 70 0.08 24.47 2.60
C HIS A 70 0.08 23.08 1.95
N ARG A 71 0.67 22.98 0.76
CA ARG A 71 0.70 21.74 -0.03
C ARG A 71 1.50 20.63 0.66
N GLU A 72 2.71 20.93 1.11
CA GLU A 72 3.62 19.98 1.78
C GLU A 72 2.98 19.38 3.03
N SER A 73 2.43 20.23 3.90
CA SER A 73 1.68 19.78 5.09
C SER A 73 0.52 18.86 4.71
N THR A 74 -0.23 19.20 3.66
CA THR A 74 -1.36 18.38 3.20
C THR A 74 -0.88 17.01 2.72
N ILE A 75 0.24 16.94 2.00
CA ILE A 75 0.84 15.70 1.53
C ILE A 75 1.21 14.80 2.71
N ILE A 76 1.99 15.34 3.67
CA ILE A 76 2.47 14.57 4.83
C ILE A 76 1.28 14.06 5.66
N LYS A 77 0.28 14.91 5.88
CA LYS A 77 -0.89 14.53 6.70
C LYS A 77 -1.79 13.52 6.01
N ALA A 78 -1.99 13.61 4.70
CA ALA A 78 -2.75 12.63 3.94
C ALA A 78 -2.02 11.29 3.87
N TRP A 79 -0.70 11.31 3.68
CA TRP A 79 0.14 10.11 3.78
C TRP A 79 0.05 9.44 5.15
N LEU A 80 0.24 10.21 6.24
CA LEU A 80 0.10 9.69 7.60
C LEU A 80 -1.30 9.14 7.88
N ASN A 81 -2.35 9.80 7.37
CA ASN A 81 -3.72 9.32 7.51
C ASN A 81 -3.89 7.95 6.86
N ALA A 82 -3.42 7.79 5.61
CA ALA A 82 -3.50 6.52 4.89
C ALA A 82 -2.68 5.41 5.58
N LEU A 83 -1.47 5.74 6.04
CA LEU A 83 -0.60 4.80 6.74
C LEU A 83 -1.21 4.35 8.08
N VAL A 84 -1.60 5.28 8.94
CA VAL A 84 -2.11 4.94 10.28
C VAL A 84 -3.43 4.18 10.19
N LEU A 85 -4.38 4.69 9.39
CA LEU A 85 -5.69 4.04 9.24
C LEU A 85 -5.58 2.70 8.50
N GLY A 86 -4.73 2.62 7.47
CA GLY A 86 -4.49 1.39 6.72
C GLY A 86 -3.86 0.30 7.57
N VAL A 87 -2.81 0.62 8.32
CA VAL A 87 -2.16 -0.35 9.23
C VAL A 87 -3.13 -0.79 10.33
N LEU A 88 -3.86 0.15 10.93
CA LEU A 88 -4.85 -0.16 11.96
C LEU A 88 -5.94 -1.08 11.41
N ALA A 89 -6.46 -0.81 10.21
CA ALA A 89 -7.45 -1.66 9.55
C ALA A 89 -6.90 -3.07 9.31
N SER A 90 -5.68 -3.20 8.78
CA SER A 90 -5.04 -4.50 8.53
C SER A 90 -4.83 -5.29 9.84
N VAL A 91 -4.42 -4.62 10.92
CA VAL A 91 -4.25 -5.25 12.25
C VAL A 91 -5.59 -5.68 12.83
N LEU A 92 -6.62 -4.83 12.79
CA LEU A 92 -7.96 -5.17 13.28
C LEU A 92 -8.55 -6.36 12.53
N VAL A 93 -8.39 -6.40 11.20
CA VAL A 93 -8.81 -7.56 10.39
C VAL A 93 -8.08 -8.81 10.86
N ALA A 94 -6.75 -8.75 11.00
CA ALA A 94 -5.95 -9.89 11.43
C ALA A 94 -6.37 -10.43 12.81
N LEU A 95 -6.67 -9.53 13.76
CA LEU A 95 -7.16 -9.88 15.09
C LEU A 95 -8.58 -10.46 15.09
N SER A 96 -9.42 -10.04 14.15
CA SER A 96 -10.83 -10.47 14.08
C SER A 96 -11.02 -11.87 13.49
N THR A 97 -10.06 -12.37 12.71
CA THR A 97 -10.18 -13.65 12.01
C THR A 97 -9.51 -14.79 12.77
N ASN A 98 -10.31 -15.72 13.30
CA ASN A 98 -9.85 -16.97 13.93
C ASN A 98 -9.21 -17.99 12.96
N GLN A 99 -9.05 -17.65 11.68
CA GLN A 99 -8.49 -18.57 10.69
C GLN A 99 -6.96 -18.38 10.56
N LEU A 100 -6.20 -19.39 11.00
CA LEU A 100 -4.74 -19.47 10.82
C LEU A 100 -4.29 -19.19 9.38
N ALA A 101 -5.09 -19.59 8.39
CA ALA A 101 -4.81 -19.36 6.96
C ALA A 101 -4.83 -17.88 6.53
N LYS A 102 -5.40 -16.96 7.32
CA LYS A 102 -5.31 -15.51 7.07
C LYS A 102 -4.15 -14.86 7.81
N VAL A 103 -3.75 -15.41 8.97
CA VAL A 103 -2.54 -14.98 9.69
C VAL A 103 -1.30 -15.16 8.81
N THR A 104 -1.26 -16.19 7.96
CA THR A 104 -0.16 -16.41 7.01
C THR A 104 -0.07 -15.33 5.93
N VAL A 105 -1.17 -14.65 5.58
CA VAL A 105 -1.19 -13.57 4.56
C VAL A 105 -1.03 -12.18 5.20
N PHE A 106 -1.11 -12.08 6.54
CA PHE A 106 -0.99 -10.80 7.25
C PHE A 106 0.25 -9.99 6.87
N HIS A 107 1.40 -10.63 6.67
CA HIS A 107 2.61 -9.93 6.26
C HIS A 107 2.43 -9.18 4.93
N ILE A 108 1.72 -9.77 3.95
CA ILE A 108 1.41 -9.14 2.66
C ILE A 108 0.52 -7.91 2.88
N ASP A 109 -0.57 -8.07 3.62
CA ASP A 109 -1.53 -6.98 3.87
C ASP A 109 -0.95 -5.84 4.73
N PHE A 110 -0.10 -6.19 5.70
CA PHE A 110 0.64 -5.25 6.50
C PHE A 110 1.62 -4.43 5.65
N PHE A 111 2.39 -5.08 4.77
CA PHE A 111 3.29 -4.37 3.85
C PHE A 111 2.53 -3.58 2.78
N ASN A 112 1.38 -4.07 2.33
CA ASN A 112 0.51 -3.32 1.41
C ASN A 112 0.05 -1.99 2.04
N ALA A 113 -0.27 -1.98 3.34
CA ALA A 113 -0.63 -0.75 4.06
C ALA A 113 0.57 0.13 4.45
N THR A 114 1.73 -0.48 4.74
CA THR A 114 2.94 0.25 5.19
C THR A 114 3.74 0.84 4.02
N PHE A 115 3.84 0.13 2.91
CA PHE A 115 4.58 0.54 1.70
C PHE A 115 3.67 0.63 0.46
N PRO A 116 2.59 1.41 0.52
CA PRO A 116 1.55 1.42 -0.50
C PRO A 116 2.00 1.90 -1.88
N LEU A 117 3.02 2.78 -1.94
CA LEU A 117 3.60 3.24 -3.19
C LEU A 117 4.42 2.15 -3.88
N LEU A 118 5.32 1.48 -3.15
CA LEU A 118 6.16 0.39 -3.68
C LEU A 118 5.31 -0.82 -4.10
N ARG A 119 4.17 -1.02 -3.42
CA ARG A 119 3.25 -2.13 -3.63
C ARG A 119 2.11 -1.78 -4.59
N ASN A 120 1.97 -0.51 -4.97
CA ASN A 120 0.89 0.02 -5.81
C ASN A 120 -0.52 -0.39 -5.32
N THR A 121 -0.76 -0.31 -4.01
CA THR A 121 -1.99 -0.80 -3.35
C THR A 121 -3.01 0.31 -3.06
N TYR A 122 -2.59 1.57 -3.00
CA TYR A 122 -3.46 2.74 -2.76
C TYR A 122 -3.30 3.76 -3.90
N PRO A 123 -3.65 3.37 -5.12
CA PRO A 123 -3.32 4.13 -6.33
C PRO A 123 -4.00 5.50 -6.41
N LEU A 124 -5.23 5.65 -5.90
CA LEU A 124 -5.95 6.93 -5.93
C LEU A 124 -5.30 7.92 -4.96
N ILE A 125 -4.94 7.44 -3.76
CA ILE A 125 -4.28 8.25 -2.73
C ILE A 125 -2.88 8.65 -3.19
N PHE A 126 -2.03 7.69 -3.55
CA PHE A 126 -0.65 8.01 -3.93
C PHE A 126 -0.58 8.70 -5.29
N GLY A 127 -1.56 8.45 -6.17
CA GLY A 127 -1.71 9.20 -7.41
C GLY A 127 -1.98 10.67 -7.14
N SER A 128 -2.92 11.00 -6.25
CA SER A 128 -3.19 12.39 -5.91
C SER A 128 -2.03 13.07 -5.15
N LEU A 129 -1.33 12.35 -4.27
CA LEU A 129 -0.15 12.87 -3.56
C LEU A 129 1.03 13.13 -4.51
N LEU A 130 1.35 12.18 -5.39
CA LEU A 130 2.40 12.34 -6.39
C LEU A 130 2.01 13.44 -7.39
N GLY A 131 0.72 13.51 -7.77
CA GLY A 131 0.16 14.58 -8.58
C GLY A 131 0.33 15.96 -7.96
N LEU A 132 0.15 16.12 -6.63
CA LEU A 132 0.41 17.38 -5.93
C LEU A 132 1.88 17.82 -6.04
N ILE A 133 2.81 16.88 -5.89
CA ILE A 133 4.25 17.12 -6.03
C ILE A 133 4.58 17.55 -7.46
N LEU A 134 4.13 16.76 -8.45
CA LEU A 134 4.35 17.08 -9.87
C LEU A 134 3.75 18.43 -10.26
N THR A 135 2.56 18.75 -9.75
CA THR A 135 1.90 20.03 -10.00
C THR A 135 2.72 21.19 -9.45
N ALA A 136 3.36 21.03 -8.29
CA ALA A 136 4.22 22.07 -7.73
C ALA A 136 5.40 22.39 -8.66
N VAL A 137 6.00 21.38 -9.29
CA VAL A 137 7.09 21.54 -10.25
C VAL A 137 6.60 22.10 -11.59
N ILE A 138 5.55 21.52 -12.17
CA ILE A 138 5.05 21.88 -13.52
C ILE A 138 4.45 23.29 -13.55
N ASN A 139 3.82 23.72 -12.45
CA ASN A 139 3.20 25.04 -12.36
C ASN A 139 4.14 26.10 -11.78
N ASP A 140 5.41 25.78 -11.50
CA ASP A 140 6.41 26.80 -11.17
C ASP A 140 6.53 27.79 -12.34
N GLN A 141 6.56 29.08 -12.03
CA GLN A 141 6.70 30.15 -13.04
C GLN A 141 8.01 30.03 -13.81
N LYS A 142 9.05 29.45 -13.20
CA LYS A 142 10.35 29.22 -13.85
C LYS A 142 10.34 28.00 -14.79
N PHE A 143 9.29 27.19 -14.79
CA PHE A 143 9.23 25.97 -15.58
C PHE A 143 8.83 26.25 -17.04
N ILE A 144 9.85 26.43 -17.89
CA ILE A 144 9.71 26.73 -19.34
C ILE A 144 8.92 25.62 -20.07
N TRP A 145 9.02 24.37 -19.61
CA TRP A 145 8.42 23.20 -20.24
C TRP A 145 6.96 22.92 -19.85
N ARG A 146 6.26 23.88 -19.22
CA ARG A 146 4.89 23.67 -18.73
C ARG A 146 3.90 23.21 -19.82
N ARG A 147 3.82 23.94 -20.93
CA ARG A 147 2.93 23.58 -22.05
C ARG A 147 3.28 22.24 -22.68
N PRO A 148 4.53 21.98 -23.11
CA PRO A 148 4.90 20.68 -23.66
C PRO A 148 4.68 19.55 -22.66
N ALA A 149 4.95 19.73 -21.35
CA ALA A 149 4.66 18.71 -20.34
C ALA A 149 3.16 18.33 -20.30
N LEU A 150 2.25 19.31 -20.33
CA LEU A 150 0.81 19.03 -20.37
C LEU A 150 0.39 18.31 -21.66
N ILE A 151 1.01 18.64 -22.80
CA ILE A 151 0.78 17.93 -24.07
C ILE A 151 1.30 16.50 -23.98
N SER A 152 2.49 16.28 -23.44
CA SER A 152 3.07 14.95 -23.22
C SER A 152 2.17 14.09 -22.33
N ILE A 153 1.52 14.66 -21.31
CA ILE A 153 0.56 13.93 -20.48
C ILE A 153 -0.61 13.41 -21.32
N TRP A 154 -1.21 14.26 -22.17
CA TRP A 154 -2.28 13.81 -23.07
C TRP A 154 -1.81 12.76 -24.06
N LEU A 155 -0.59 12.89 -24.60
CA LEU A 155 -0.01 11.89 -25.49
C LEU A 155 0.18 10.54 -24.77
N LEU A 156 0.67 10.54 -23.53
CA LEU A 156 0.83 9.31 -22.73
C LEU A 156 -0.52 8.63 -22.44
N ILE A 157 -1.59 9.38 -22.23
CA ILE A 157 -2.94 8.80 -22.05
C ILE A 157 -3.47 8.17 -23.35
N ILE A 158 -3.03 8.67 -24.52
CA ILE A 158 -3.42 8.14 -25.83
C ILE A 158 -2.68 6.83 -26.18
N VAL A 159 -1.44 6.64 -25.72
CA VAL A 159 -0.61 5.43 -25.96
C VAL A 159 -1.39 4.09 -25.90
N PRO A 160 -2.17 3.79 -24.84
CA PRO A 160 -2.91 2.53 -24.74
C PRO A 160 -3.98 2.31 -25.83
N LEU A 161 -4.41 3.36 -26.53
CA LEU A 161 -5.33 3.23 -27.68
C LEU A 161 -4.69 2.48 -28.86
N PHE A 162 -3.37 2.60 -29.03
CA PHE A 162 -2.66 2.09 -30.20
C PHE A 162 -1.83 0.84 -29.90
N TRP A 163 -1.29 0.70 -28.69
CA TRP A 163 -0.42 -0.44 -28.35
C TRP A 163 -1.14 -1.59 -27.65
N THR A 164 -0.85 -2.79 -28.14
CA THR A 164 -1.10 -4.10 -27.51
C THR A 164 0.16 -4.94 -27.71
N PRO A 165 0.76 -5.58 -26.68
CA PRO A 165 0.30 -5.78 -25.30
C PRO A 165 0.52 -4.57 -24.37
N ASN A 166 0.03 -4.66 -23.13
CA ASN A 166 0.13 -3.65 -22.09
C ASN A 166 1.61 -3.30 -21.77
N ILE A 167 2.12 -2.21 -22.32
CA ILE A 167 3.49 -1.76 -22.10
C ILE A 167 3.60 -1.18 -20.68
N TRP A 168 4.55 -1.70 -19.89
CA TRP A 168 4.86 -1.26 -18.52
C TRP A 168 3.69 -1.30 -17.53
N GLY A 169 2.67 -2.12 -17.80
CA GLY A 169 1.50 -2.18 -16.93
C GLY A 169 0.60 -0.94 -17.01
N TRP A 170 0.76 -0.07 -18.02
CA TRP A 170 -0.01 1.17 -18.18
C TRP A 170 -1.54 0.99 -18.13
N THR A 171 -2.06 -0.05 -18.76
CA THR A 171 -3.51 -0.38 -18.77
C THR A 171 -3.94 -1.23 -17.58
N SER A 172 -3.05 -1.52 -16.62
CA SER A 172 -3.46 -2.16 -15.39
C SER A 172 -4.41 -1.22 -14.63
N ASN A 173 -5.55 -1.77 -14.20
CA ASN A 173 -6.36 -1.07 -13.21
C ASN A 173 -5.43 -0.77 -12.04
N HIS A 174 -5.49 0.45 -11.50
CA HIS A 174 -4.75 0.85 -10.30
C HIS A 174 -3.31 1.35 -10.51
N LEU A 175 -2.92 1.92 -11.65
CA LEU A 175 -1.58 2.55 -11.77
C LEU A 175 -1.51 3.92 -11.05
N THR A 176 -0.73 4.01 -9.98
CA THR A 176 -0.46 5.27 -9.24
C THR A 176 -0.02 6.42 -10.16
N LEU A 177 0.89 6.14 -11.11
CA LEU A 177 1.42 7.13 -12.03
C LEU A 177 0.33 7.71 -12.93
N PHE A 178 -0.59 6.89 -13.44
CA PHE A 178 -1.70 7.34 -14.28
C PHE A 178 -2.59 8.35 -13.53
N TYR A 179 -2.98 8.03 -12.30
CA TYR A 179 -3.78 8.95 -11.48
C TYR A 179 -3.01 10.23 -11.12
N ALA A 180 -1.69 10.17 -10.96
CA ALA A 180 -0.88 11.37 -10.78
C ALA A 180 -0.92 12.30 -12.00
N LEU A 181 -0.89 11.74 -13.21
CA LEU A 181 -1.03 12.53 -14.44
C LEU A 181 -2.43 13.15 -14.57
N LEU A 182 -3.49 12.37 -14.28
CA LEU A 182 -4.85 12.91 -14.23
C LEU A 182 -4.97 14.04 -13.20
N PHE A 183 -4.36 13.90 -12.03
CA PHE A 183 -4.35 14.94 -11.02
C PHE A 183 -3.73 16.25 -11.54
N VAL A 184 -2.59 16.17 -12.24
CA VAL A 184 -1.92 17.34 -12.85
C VAL A 184 -2.81 18.00 -13.90
N LEU A 185 -3.54 17.23 -14.71
CA LEU A 185 -4.54 17.76 -15.65
C LEU A 185 -5.65 18.51 -14.90
N GLY A 186 -6.17 17.92 -13.82
CA GLY A 186 -7.18 18.51 -12.96
C GLY A 186 -6.75 19.84 -12.34
N ALA A 187 -5.50 19.91 -11.85
CA ALA A 187 -4.91 21.12 -11.30
C ALA A 187 -4.76 22.26 -12.32
N ASN A 188 -4.74 21.93 -13.62
CA ASN A 188 -4.62 22.87 -14.73
C ASN A 188 -5.96 23.15 -15.43
N VAL A 189 -7.09 22.69 -14.86
CA VAL A 189 -8.43 23.05 -15.35
C VAL A 189 -8.65 24.55 -15.14
N LYS A 190 -8.66 25.30 -16.24
CA LYS A 190 -9.03 26.71 -16.23
C LYS A 190 -10.55 26.85 -16.12
N GLN A 191 -11.01 27.68 -15.19
CA GLN A 191 -12.39 28.18 -15.18
C GLN A 191 -12.66 28.87 -16.52
N GLY A 192 -13.70 28.46 -17.23
CA GLY A 192 -13.96 28.97 -18.58
C GLY A 192 -15.45 29.06 -18.90
N SER A 193 -15.81 30.06 -19.71
CA SER A 193 -17.19 30.37 -20.10
C SER A 193 -17.80 29.38 -21.13
N TYR A 194 -16.96 28.61 -21.84
CA TYR A 194 -17.36 27.76 -22.98
C TYR A 194 -18.03 26.42 -22.60
N HIS A 195 -19.12 26.46 -21.82
CA HIS A 195 -19.85 25.27 -21.34
C HIS A 195 -20.36 24.38 -22.48
N ARG A 196 -20.87 24.96 -23.58
CA ARG A 196 -21.43 24.21 -24.72
C ARG A 196 -20.41 23.29 -25.41
N LYS A 197 -19.16 23.75 -25.59
CA LYS A 197 -18.09 22.94 -26.21
C LYS A 197 -17.77 21.70 -25.35
N TRP A 198 -17.67 21.88 -24.04
CA TRP A 198 -17.34 20.79 -23.12
C TRP A 198 -18.50 19.82 -22.91
N LEU A 199 -19.75 20.30 -22.98
CA LEU A 199 -20.93 19.43 -23.04
C LEU A 199 -20.88 18.50 -24.27
N LEU A 200 -20.58 19.05 -25.45
CA LEU A 200 -20.45 18.25 -26.68
C LEU A 200 -19.30 17.23 -26.59
N ILE A 201 -18.12 17.64 -26.12
CA ILE A 201 -16.97 16.73 -25.95
C ILE A 201 -17.29 15.61 -24.96
N THR A 202 -17.96 15.95 -23.85
CA THR A 202 -18.37 14.97 -22.83
C THR A 202 -19.36 13.97 -23.41
N GLY A 203 -20.42 14.46 -24.08
CA GLY A 203 -21.46 13.61 -24.67
C GLY A 203 -20.89 12.69 -25.74
N LEU A 204 -20.03 13.22 -26.62
CA LEU A 204 -19.39 12.45 -27.69
C LEU A 204 -18.38 11.43 -27.13
N GLY A 205 -17.60 11.80 -26.11
CA GLY A 205 -16.68 10.88 -25.43
C GLY A 205 -17.41 9.72 -24.75
N LEU A 206 -18.51 9.99 -24.05
CA LEU A 206 -19.35 8.96 -23.44
C LEU A 206 -20.00 8.06 -24.49
N LEU A 207 -20.54 8.64 -25.57
CA LEU A 207 -21.17 7.87 -26.64
C LEU A 207 -20.16 6.93 -27.31
N ILE A 208 -18.98 7.44 -27.69
CA ILE A 208 -17.90 6.62 -28.27
C ILE A 208 -17.50 5.51 -27.31
N THR A 209 -17.35 5.83 -26.02
CA THR A 209 -17.00 4.84 -24.99
C THR A 209 -18.01 3.71 -24.93
N VAL A 210 -19.31 4.03 -24.83
CA VAL A 210 -20.39 3.05 -24.74
C VAL A 210 -20.48 2.20 -26.01
N VAL A 211 -20.35 2.82 -27.19
CA VAL A 211 -20.37 2.11 -28.47
C VAL A 211 -19.18 1.14 -28.59
N LEU A 212 -17.96 1.61 -28.29
CA LEU A 212 -16.77 0.78 -28.37
C LEU A 212 -16.80 -0.35 -27.35
N GLN A 213 -17.11 -0.08 -26.08
CA GLN A 213 -17.26 -1.13 -25.07
C GLN A 213 -18.36 -2.13 -25.43
N GLY A 214 -19.44 -1.67 -26.06
CA GLY A 214 -20.55 -2.52 -26.45
C GLY A 214 -20.24 -3.46 -27.62
N ILE A 215 -19.46 -3.00 -28.60
CA ILE A 215 -19.19 -3.75 -29.83
C ILE A 215 -17.95 -4.66 -29.68
N MET A 216 -16.96 -4.28 -28.87
CA MET A 216 -15.68 -4.99 -28.78
C MET A 216 -15.76 -6.48 -28.42
N PRO A 217 -16.69 -6.96 -27.57
CA PRO A 217 -16.87 -8.40 -27.36
C PRO A 217 -17.17 -9.19 -28.64
N PHE A 218 -17.81 -8.58 -29.65
CA PHE A 218 -18.13 -9.20 -30.94
C PHE A 218 -17.01 -9.07 -31.97
N MET A 219 -16.13 -8.08 -31.81
CA MET A 219 -15.00 -7.83 -32.73
C MET A 219 -13.69 -8.48 -32.26
N SER A 220 -13.64 -8.97 -31.01
CA SER A 220 -12.43 -9.60 -30.47
C SER A 220 -12.27 -11.02 -31.00
N ILE A 221 -11.17 -11.29 -31.72
CA ILE A 221 -10.87 -12.61 -32.28
C ILE A 221 -10.44 -13.59 -31.18
N ASP A 222 -9.54 -13.17 -30.29
CA ASP A 222 -8.97 -14.01 -29.22
C ASP A 222 -9.47 -13.63 -27.81
N GLY A 223 -10.48 -12.75 -27.71
CA GLY A 223 -10.97 -12.17 -26.44
C GLY A 223 -10.00 -11.20 -25.76
N ARG A 224 -8.74 -11.13 -26.21
CA ARG A 224 -7.68 -10.27 -25.64
C ARG A 224 -7.95 -8.77 -25.77
N THR A 225 -8.78 -8.38 -26.73
CA THR A 225 -9.10 -6.96 -26.98
C THR A 225 -10.44 -6.54 -26.38
N THR A 226 -11.24 -7.48 -25.85
CA THR A 226 -12.60 -7.22 -25.34
C THR A 226 -12.63 -6.13 -24.29
N SER A 227 -11.69 -6.14 -23.34
CA SER A 227 -11.63 -5.16 -22.24
C SER A 227 -10.79 -3.92 -22.56
N ARG A 228 -10.38 -3.69 -23.82
CA ARG A 228 -9.43 -2.61 -24.19
C ARG A 228 -9.96 -1.22 -23.83
N PHE A 229 -11.25 -1.00 -23.95
CA PHE A 229 -11.89 0.28 -23.64
C PHE A 229 -12.47 0.32 -22.22
N THR A 230 -12.31 -0.75 -21.45
CA THR A 230 -12.87 -0.93 -20.10
C THR A 230 -11.78 -0.85 -19.04
N THR A 231 -10.90 0.12 -19.23
CA THR A 231 -9.80 0.46 -18.34
C THR A 231 -9.88 1.93 -17.96
N PRO A 232 -9.42 2.35 -16.77
CA PRO A 232 -9.35 3.76 -16.37
C PRO A 232 -8.57 4.63 -17.38
N THR A 233 -7.60 4.03 -18.08
CA THR A 233 -6.75 4.73 -19.05
C THR A 233 -7.40 5.01 -20.40
N ASN A 234 -8.68 4.68 -20.59
CA ASN A 234 -9.35 4.94 -21.86
C ASN A 234 -9.45 6.46 -22.10
N ILE A 235 -8.84 6.95 -23.20
CA ILE A 235 -8.83 8.38 -23.52
C ILE A 235 -10.24 8.97 -23.61
N PHE A 236 -11.23 8.21 -24.08
CA PHE A 236 -12.60 8.70 -24.21
C PHE A 236 -13.28 8.85 -22.85
N THR A 237 -13.01 7.95 -21.88
CA THR A 237 -13.48 8.12 -20.49
C THR A 237 -12.79 9.28 -19.81
N VAL A 238 -11.48 9.44 -20.03
CA VAL A 238 -10.71 10.57 -19.49
C VAL A 238 -11.21 11.91 -20.04
N LEU A 239 -11.47 12.00 -21.34
CA LEU A 239 -12.03 13.21 -21.96
C LEU A 239 -13.43 13.53 -21.42
N ALA A 240 -14.27 12.50 -21.25
CA ALA A 240 -15.58 12.66 -20.63
C ALA A 240 -15.47 13.14 -19.19
N ALA A 241 -14.62 12.52 -18.37
CA ALA A 241 -14.37 12.92 -16.98
C ALA A 241 -13.84 14.36 -16.90
N TYR A 242 -12.88 14.73 -17.75
CA TYR A 242 -12.34 16.09 -17.82
C TYR A 242 -13.40 17.12 -18.21
N GLY A 243 -14.27 16.79 -19.16
CA GLY A 243 -15.40 17.63 -19.55
C GLY A 243 -16.43 17.79 -18.43
N ILE A 244 -16.80 16.71 -17.73
CA ILE A 244 -17.70 16.73 -16.56
C ILE A 244 -17.12 17.66 -15.49
N VAL A 245 -15.85 17.46 -15.11
CA VAL A 245 -15.19 18.30 -14.09
C VAL A 245 -15.22 19.76 -14.48
N LYS A 246 -14.92 20.09 -15.74
CA LYS A 246 -14.93 21.49 -16.19
C LYS A 246 -16.31 22.14 -16.12
N ILE A 247 -17.38 21.38 -16.27
CA ILE A 247 -18.77 21.86 -16.14
C ILE A 247 -19.17 21.98 -14.67
N THR A 248 -18.82 20.99 -13.83
CA THR A 248 -19.32 20.90 -12.46
C THR A 248 -18.49 21.68 -11.43
N VAL A 249 -17.21 21.95 -11.71
CA VAL A 249 -16.27 22.48 -10.72
C VAL A 249 -16.70 23.83 -10.12
N ASN A 250 -17.36 24.68 -10.91
CA ASN A 250 -17.84 25.99 -10.45
C ASN A 250 -19.02 25.90 -9.47
N HIS A 251 -19.67 24.73 -9.39
CA HIS A 251 -20.82 24.47 -8.52
C HIS A 251 -20.45 23.64 -7.28
N LEU A 252 -19.17 23.29 -7.13
CA LEU A 252 -18.69 22.44 -6.04
C LEU A 252 -17.85 23.26 -5.06
N GLU A 253 -18.11 23.04 -3.78
CA GLU A 253 -17.26 23.53 -2.69
C GLU A 253 -16.12 22.54 -2.43
N GLN A 254 -15.05 23.04 -1.82
CA GLN A 254 -13.89 22.21 -1.47
C GLN A 254 -14.31 21.03 -0.57
N PRO A 255 -13.87 19.79 -0.89
CA PRO A 255 -14.20 18.64 -0.07
C PRO A 255 -13.47 18.69 1.27
N ASN A 256 -14.05 18.04 2.27
CA ASN A 256 -13.28 17.67 3.46
C ASN A 256 -12.29 16.56 3.10
N TRP A 257 -11.08 16.95 2.67
CA TRP A 257 -10.05 16.03 2.24
C TRP A 257 -9.77 14.92 3.27
N ARG A 258 -9.81 15.20 4.57
CA ARG A 258 -9.51 14.18 5.61
C ARG A 258 -10.48 13.01 5.53
N SER A 259 -11.78 13.29 5.48
CA SER A 259 -12.79 12.24 5.36
C SER A 259 -12.68 11.53 4.01
N LEU A 260 -12.42 12.26 2.93
CA LEU A 260 -12.24 11.68 1.61
C LEU A 260 -11.06 10.70 1.57
N TYR A 261 -9.86 11.11 2.00
CA TYR A 261 -8.69 10.23 2.05
C TYR A 261 -8.86 9.07 3.02
N SER A 262 -9.57 9.27 4.15
CA SER A 262 -9.88 8.18 5.08
C SER A 262 -10.81 7.14 4.45
N TYR A 263 -11.79 7.59 3.68
CA TYR A 263 -12.66 6.69 2.94
C TYR A 263 -11.89 5.92 1.84
N LEU A 264 -11.08 6.62 1.04
CA LEU A 264 -10.22 5.98 0.04
C LEU A 264 -9.31 4.93 0.68
N THR A 265 -8.75 5.23 1.86
CA THR A 265 -7.89 4.29 2.58
C THR A 265 -8.65 3.01 2.94
N LEU A 266 -9.91 3.11 3.37
CA LEU A 266 -10.70 1.93 3.74
C LEU A 266 -11.11 1.07 2.55
N ILE A 267 -11.49 1.70 1.43
CA ILE A 267 -11.91 0.95 0.22
C ILE A 267 -10.75 0.34 -0.55
N GLU A 268 -9.55 0.93 -0.50
CA GLU A 268 -8.32 0.41 -1.16
C GLU A 268 -7.55 -0.57 -0.26
N ASN A 269 -7.92 -0.73 1.02
CA ASN A 269 -7.21 -1.61 1.94
C ASN A 269 -7.43 -3.10 1.58
N THR A 270 -6.35 -3.81 1.26
CA THR A 270 -6.42 -5.21 0.79
C THR A 270 -6.93 -6.18 1.86
N ALA A 271 -6.64 -5.95 3.15
CA ALA A 271 -7.14 -6.81 4.23
C ALA A 271 -8.67 -6.69 4.40
N LEU A 272 -9.20 -5.47 4.33
CA LEU A 272 -10.65 -5.24 4.37
C LEU A 272 -11.33 -5.87 3.15
N LEU A 273 -10.77 -5.67 1.95
CA LEU A 273 -11.29 -6.28 0.73
C LEU A 273 -11.29 -7.82 0.81
N ALA A 274 -10.20 -8.44 1.25
CA ALA A 274 -10.09 -9.89 1.42
C ALA A 274 -11.09 -10.41 2.47
N SER A 275 -11.47 -9.58 3.44
CA SER A 275 -12.51 -9.91 4.42
C SER A 275 -13.90 -9.87 3.79
N VAL A 276 -14.20 -8.86 2.96
CA VAL A 276 -15.46 -8.79 2.21
C VAL A 276 -15.58 -9.96 1.22
N GLN A 277 -14.52 -10.28 0.48
CA GLN A 277 -14.48 -11.44 -0.42
C GLN A 277 -14.76 -12.76 0.32
N LEU A 278 -14.26 -12.92 1.55
CA LEU A 278 -14.56 -14.09 2.37
C LEU A 278 -16.05 -14.16 2.72
N ILE A 279 -16.66 -13.03 3.09
CA ILE A 279 -18.10 -12.97 3.40
C ILE A 279 -18.94 -13.39 2.18
N VAL A 280 -18.58 -12.90 0.99
CA VAL A 280 -19.21 -13.29 -0.28
C VAL A 280 -19.12 -14.80 -0.50
N LYS A 281 -17.93 -15.38 -0.33
CA LYS A 281 -17.70 -16.83 -0.48
C LYS A 281 -18.48 -17.65 0.54
N LEU A 282 -18.46 -17.26 1.82
CA LEU A 282 -19.14 -17.98 2.91
C LEU A 282 -20.67 -17.98 2.76
N HIS A 283 -21.24 -16.88 2.26
CA HIS A 283 -22.69 -16.75 2.09
C HIS A 283 -23.19 -17.29 0.73
N ASN A 284 -22.35 -17.98 -0.04
CA ASN A 284 -22.67 -18.45 -1.40
C ASN A 284 -23.34 -17.36 -2.24
N ALA A 285 -22.84 -16.13 -2.13
CA ALA A 285 -23.38 -14.98 -2.83
C ALA A 285 -22.90 -14.99 -4.30
N TYR A 286 -23.18 -16.05 -5.05
CA TYR A 286 -22.82 -16.20 -6.47
C TYR A 286 -23.66 -15.34 -7.43
N GLY A 287 -24.46 -14.40 -6.90
CA GLY A 287 -25.32 -13.53 -7.70
C GLY A 287 -24.83 -12.10 -7.65
N SER A 288 -24.65 -11.48 -8.82
CA SER A 288 -24.22 -10.08 -8.98
C SER A 288 -25.00 -9.09 -8.11
N LEU A 289 -26.31 -9.32 -7.90
CA LEU A 289 -27.13 -8.49 -7.02
C LEU A 289 -26.73 -8.62 -5.54
N LYS A 290 -26.45 -9.84 -5.05
CA LYS A 290 -26.02 -10.05 -3.65
C LYS A 290 -24.66 -9.42 -3.41
N GLU A 291 -23.73 -9.56 -4.35
CA GLU A 291 -22.43 -8.88 -4.28
C GLU A 291 -22.56 -7.35 -4.33
N GLY A 292 -23.51 -6.84 -5.12
CA GLY A 292 -23.85 -5.41 -5.13
C GLY A 292 -24.36 -4.92 -3.77
N ILE A 293 -25.24 -5.67 -3.12
CA ILE A 293 -25.75 -5.35 -1.78
C ILE A 293 -24.61 -5.37 -0.74
N ILE A 294 -23.78 -6.40 -0.75
CA ILE A 294 -22.61 -6.50 0.14
C ILE A 294 -21.66 -5.32 -0.08
N THR A 295 -21.44 -4.95 -1.35
CA THR A 295 -20.64 -3.77 -1.69
C THR A 295 -21.24 -2.51 -1.10
N ILE A 296 -22.54 -2.24 -1.29
CA ILE A 296 -23.21 -1.05 -0.76
C ILE A 296 -23.11 -0.99 0.77
N ILE A 297 -23.31 -2.12 1.46
CA ILE A 297 -23.15 -2.22 2.92
C ILE A 297 -21.71 -1.87 3.33
N PHE A 298 -20.71 -2.42 2.64
CA PHE A 298 -19.31 -2.12 2.90
C PHE A 298 -18.95 -0.65 2.65
N LEU A 299 -19.49 -0.04 1.60
CA LEU A 299 -19.27 1.38 1.29
C LEU A 299 -19.92 2.29 2.34
N LEU A 300 -21.15 1.98 2.78
CA LEU A 300 -21.81 2.68 3.89
C LEU A 300 -21.00 2.58 5.19
N PHE A 301 -20.53 1.38 5.52
CA PHE A 301 -19.66 1.14 6.67
C PHE A 301 -18.36 1.94 6.57
N SER A 302 -17.71 1.93 5.40
CA SER A 302 -16.48 2.67 5.14
C SER A 302 -16.67 4.18 5.26
N LEU A 303 -17.83 4.70 4.82
CA LEU A 303 -18.17 6.10 4.93
C LEU A 303 -18.42 6.51 6.39
N ALA A 304 -19.14 5.68 7.16
CA ALA A 304 -19.34 5.88 8.59
C ALA A 304 -18.01 5.85 9.36
N CYS A 305 -17.16 4.85 9.11
CA CYS A 305 -15.83 4.74 9.73
C CYS A 305 -14.93 5.93 9.36
N SER A 306 -14.96 6.37 8.11
CA SER A 306 -14.25 7.56 7.65
C SER A 306 -14.70 8.82 8.41
N TYR A 307 -16.01 8.98 8.63
CA TYR A 307 -16.54 10.11 9.38
C TYR A 307 -16.10 10.08 10.85
N VAL A 308 -16.17 8.92 11.51
CA VAL A 308 -15.69 8.71 12.88
C VAL A 308 -14.19 8.99 12.97
N TRP A 309 -13.40 8.45 12.04
CA TRP A 309 -11.95 8.68 11.98
C TRP A 309 -11.61 10.16 11.74
N CYS A 310 -12.38 10.85 10.89
CA CYS A 310 -12.23 12.27 10.67
C CYS A 310 -12.46 13.06 11.97
N ARG A 311 -13.40 12.65 12.83
CA ARG A 311 -13.63 13.29 14.14
C ARG A 311 -12.49 13.01 15.11
N LEU A 312 -12.00 11.78 15.18
CA LEU A 312 -10.87 11.38 16.02
C LEU A 312 -9.58 12.12 15.62
N SER A 313 -9.29 12.20 14.33
CA SER A 313 -8.12 12.92 13.78
C SER A 313 -8.19 14.45 13.97
N THR A 314 -9.37 15.00 14.31
CA THR A 314 -9.53 16.40 14.71
C THR A 314 -9.54 16.62 16.23
N GLY A 315 -9.45 15.57 17.03
CA GLY A 315 -9.35 15.67 18.50
C GLY A 315 -8.09 16.39 18.96
N ASN A 316 -8.06 16.83 20.22
CA ASN A 316 -6.98 17.64 20.78
C ASN A 316 -5.60 16.99 20.64
N PHE A 317 -5.51 15.67 20.86
CA PHE A 317 -4.27 14.91 20.70
C PHE A 317 -3.74 14.97 19.26
N ALA A 318 -4.55 14.55 18.30
CA ALA A 318 -4.18 14.57 16.89
C ALA A 318 -3.89 15.99 16.38
N LYS A 319 -4.69 16.98 16.81
CA LYS A 319 -4.48 18.40 16.44
C LYS A 319 -3.10 18.90 16.86
N ARG A 320 -2.62 18.56 18.07
CA ARG A 320 -1.26 18.93 18.52
C ARG A 320 -0.19 18.38 17.60
N HIS A 321 -0.27 17.10 17.22
CA HIS A 321 0.70 16.48 16.30
C HIS A 321 0.61 17.05 14.88
N LEU A 322 -0.60 17.22 14.35
CA LEU A 322 -0.82 17.79 13.02
C LEU A 322 -0.34 19.25 12.92
N GLN A 323 -0.44 20.03 14.01
CA GLN A 323 0.11 21.39 14.07
C GLN A 323 1.63 21.42 14.11
N ARG A 324 2.30 20.40 14.64
CA ARG A 324 3.77 20.29 14.54
C ARG A 324 4.20 20.12 13.09
N ILE A 325 3.43 19.35 12.31
CA ILE A 325 3.67 19.19 10.87
C ILE A 325 3.50 20.52 10.15
N ASP A 326 2.43 21.28 10.44
CA ASP A 326 2.24 22.61 9.85
C ASP A 326 3.42 23.53 10.13
N ARG A 327 3.88 23.58 11.38
CA ARG A 327 5.04 24.38 11.78
C ARG A 327 6.31 23.96 11.05
N PHE A 328 6.58 22.66 10.98
CA PHE A 328 7.75 22.12 10.29
C PHE A 328 7.75 22.47 8.81
N THR A 329 6.63 22.24 8.09
CA THR A 329 6.52 22.57 6.66
C THR A 329 6.43 24.07 6.38
N GLY A 330 6.21 24.90 7.41
CA GLY A 330 6.20 26.35 7.28
C GLY A 330 7.59 26.98 7.36
N GLN A 331 8.61 26.22 7.79
CA GLN A 331 9.99 26.67 7.90
C GLN A 331 10.70 26.64 6.53
N SER A 332 11.82 27.36 6.42
CA SER A 332 12.67 27.34 5.22
C SER A 332 13.26 25.94 4.98
N ALA A 333 13.56 25.61 3.72
CA ALA A 333 14.12 24.30 3.37
C ALA A 333 15.44 23.99 4.11
N ASP A 334 16.26 25.00 4.38
CA ASP A 334 17.52 24.86 5.10
C ASP A 334 17.29 24.51 6.58
N GLU A 335 16.34 25.17 7.24
CA GLU A 335 15.94 24.86 8.62
C GLU A 335 15.34 23.46 8.72
N GLN A 336 14.46 23.09 7.77
CA GLN A 336 13.89 21.74 7.70
C GLN A 336 14.99 20.69 7.58
N LEU A 337 15.98 20.92 6.70
CA LEU A 337 17.11 20.01 6.50
C LEU A 337 17.98 19.88 7.75
N GLN A 338 18.26 20.99 8.46
CA GLN A 338 19.02 20.96 9.70
C GLN A 338 18.30 20.15 10.79
N LEU A 339 16.99 20.35 10.95
CA LEU A 339 16.17 19.57 11.88
C LEU A 339 16.13 18.09 11.52
N ILE A 340 15.99 17.76 10.23
CA ILE A 340 16.05 16.37 9.75
C ILE A 340 17.41 15.77 10.07
N LYS A 341 18.52 16.46 9.79
CA LYS A 341 19.88 15.98 10.09
C LYS A 341 20.07 15.73 11.58
N GLN A 342 19.66 16.68 12.43
CA GLN A 342 19.75 16.54 13.88
C GLN A 342 18.92 15.34 14.37
N ARG A 343 17.69 15.19 13.85
CA ARG A 343 16.82 14.07 14.23
C ARG A 343 17.37 12.74 13.72
N LEU A 344 17.86 12.67 12.48
CA LEU A 344 18.49 11.49 11.91
C LEU A 344 19.69 11.04 12.75
N ASN A 345 20.53 11.98 13.17
CA ASN A 345 21.69 11.67 14.00
C ASN A 345 21.27 11.11 15.36
N SER A 346 20.20 11.65 15.96
CA SER A 346 19.64 11.10 17.20
C SER A 346 19.01 9.71 17.04
N TRP A 347 18.51 9.40 15.83
CA TRP A 347 17.93 8.09 15.50
C TRP A 347 18.96 7.07 14.99
N MET A 348 20.19 7.49 14.73
CA MET A 348 21.26 6.66 14.15
C MET A 348 21.45 5.33 14.90
N PRO A 349 21.47 5.26 16.24
CA PRO A 349 21.61 3.99 16.95
C PRO A 349 20.47 3.00 16.66
N ASN A 350 19.26 3.49 16.42
CA ASN A 350 18.09 2.67 16.07
C ASN A 350 18.13 2.23 14.59
N ILE A 351 18.63 3.10 13.70
CA ILE A 351 18.81 2.76 12.29
C ILE A 351 19.86 1.65 12.16
N ILE A 352 21.00 1.80 12.83
CA ILE A 352 22.04 0.77 12.90
C ILE A 352 21.45 -0.54 13.46
N LEU A 353 20.63 -0.46 14.51
CA LEU A 353 19.96 -1.62 15.06
C LEU A 353 19.03 -2.31 14.05
N GLY A 354 18.30 -1.53 13.25
CA GLY A 354 17.47 -2.05 12.16
C GLY A 354 18.29 -2.76 11.08
N ILE A 355 19.43 -2.17 10.70
CA ILE A 355 20.38 -2.78 9.75
C ILE A 355 20.93 -4.09 10.32
N ILE A 356 21.37 -4.10 11.58
CA ILE A 356 21.86 -5.33 12.24
C ILE A 356 20.75 -6.39 12.30
N SER A 357 19.50 -6.00 12.60
CA SER A 357 18.37 -6.93 12.64
C SER A 357 18.09 -7.56 11.26
N TYR A 358 18.23 -6.77 10.18
CA TYR A 358 18.14 -7.28 8.82
C TYR A 358 19.30 -8.23 8.47
N LEU A 359 20.53 -7.88 8.84
CA LEU A 359 21.70 -8.75 8.65
C LEU A 359 21.55 -10.07 9.41
N ILE A 360 21.05 -10.05 10.65
CA ILE A 360 20.77 -11.28 11.42
C ILE A 360 19.71 -12.11 10.70
N ALA A 361 18.62 -11.51 10.23
CA ALA A 361 17.58 -12.23 9.50
C ALA A 361 18.13 -12.88 8.21
N ALA A 362 18.96 -12.14 7.46
CA ALA A 362 19.54 -12.60 6.20
C ALA A 362 20.55 -13.72 6.44
N LEU A 363 21.47 -13.53 7.38
CA LEU A 363 22.43 -14.55 7.78
C LEU A 363 21.73 -15.80 8.32
N SER A 364 20.67 -15.64 9.11
CA SER A 364 19.87 -16.76 9.60
C SER A 364 19.30 -17.59 8.45
N MET A 365 18.74 -16.95 7.43
CA MET A 365 18.13 -17.65 6.30
C MET A 365 19.19 -18.32 5.39
N LEU A 366 20.35 -17.69 5.23
CA LEU A 366 21.46 -18.25 4.46
C LEU A 366 22.11 -19.44 5.17
N LEU A 367 22.40 -19.32 6.47
CA LEU A 367 23.08 -20.34 7.27
C LEU A 367 22.20 -21.56 7.58
N MET A 368 20.88 -21.48 7.39
CA MET A 368 19.96 -22.60 7.57
C MET A 368 19.91 -23.57 6.38
N ASN A 369 20.61 -23.28 5.28
CA ASN A 369 20.65 -24.11 4.07
C ASN A 369 22.04 -24.70 3.85
N ASP A 370 22.10 -25.95 3.45
CA ASP A 370 23.35 -26.72 3.33
C ASP A 370 24.16 -26.42 2.06
N GLY A 371 23.63 -25.59 1.15
CA GLY A 371 24.27 -25.30 -0.13
C GLY A 371 23.86 -23.98 -0.77
N PHE A 372 24.56 -23.61 -1.85
CA PHE A 372 24.31 -22.37 -2.59
C PHE A 372 23.07 -22.43 -3.51
N SER A 373 22.35 -23.55 -3.53
CA SER A 373 21.14 -23.77 -4.30
C SER A 373 20.00 -24.27 -3.40
N VAL A 374 18.81 -23.73 -3.60
CA VAL A 374 17.59 -24.12 -2.90
C VAL A 374 16.57 -24.57 -3.94
N SER A 375 16.03 -25.78 -3.76
CA SER A 375 14.99 -26.35 -4.61
C SER A 375 13.67 -26.43 -3.84
N PRO A 376 12.91 -25.32 -3.74
CA PRO A 376 11.67 -25.29 -2.96
C PRO A 376 10.57 -26.17 -3.57
N ASN A 377 10.65 -26.46 -4.87
CA ASN A 377 9.75 -27.36 -5.61
C ASN A 377 10.57 -28.26 -6.55
N VAL A 378 9.98 -29.39 -6.96
CA VAL A 378 10.62 -30.40 -7.83
C VAL A 378 11.10 -29.81 -9.18
N ASP A 379 10.45 -28.75 -9.66
CA ASP A 379 10.69 -28.18 -10.99
C ASP A 379 11.52 -26.88 -11.00
N ALA A 380 11.95 -26.36 -9.85
CA ALA A 380 12.67 -25.09 -9.79
C ALA A 380 13.79 -25.10 -8.75
N THR A 381 15.02 -24.93 -9.23
CA THR A 381 16.21 -24.73 -8.39
C THR A 381 16.69 -23.29 -8.54
N TYR A 382 16.80 -22.59 -7.42
CA TYR A 382 17.26 -21.21 -7.38
C TYR A 382 18.61 -21.12 -6.69
N ASN A 383 19.43 -20.15 -7.09
CA ASN A 383 20.55 -19.72 -6.26
C ASN A 383 20.01 -19.15 -4.93
N ILE A 384 20.63 -19.51 -3.81
CA ILE A 384 20.15 -19.14 -2.47
C ILE A 384 20.05 -17.61 -2.27
N PHE A 385 20.96 -16.83 -2.85
CA PHE A 385 20.93 -15.37 -2.76
C PHE A 385 19.76 -14.80 -3.56
N ALA A 386 19.56 -15.30 -4.79
CA ALA A 386 18.42 -14.90 -5.63
C ALA A 386 17.09 -15.30 -4.99
N TYR A 387 17.04 -16.45 -4.33
CA TYR A 387 15.86 -16.90 -3.59
C TYR A 387 15.58 -16.03 -2.36
N THR A 388 16.60 -15.76 -1.56
CA THR A 388 16.50 -15.01 -0.30
C THR A 388 16.12 -13.55 -0.55
N PHE A 389 16.89 -12.83 -1.38
CA PHE A 389 16.72 -11.40 -1.63
C PHE A 389 15.74 -11.07 -2.76
N GLY A 390 15.41 -12.04 -3.62
CA GLY A 390 14.46 -11.86 -4.71
C GLY A 390 13.06 -12.34 -4.35
N GLN A 391 12.93 -13.64 -4.05
CA GLN A 391 11.61 -14.27 -3.84
C GLN A 391 11.10 -14.11 -2.40
N ARG A 392 11.99 -14.02 -1.41
CA ARG A 392 11.66 -14.04 0.02
C ARG A 392 11.89 -12.71 0.74
N GLU A 393 12.16 -11.63 0.01
CA GLU A 393 12.52 -10.32 0.59
C GLU A 393 11.49 -9.80 1.59
N LEU A 394 10.20 -9.98 1.33
CA LEU A 394 9.15 -9.52 2.26
C LEU A 394 9.15 -10.33 3.56
N LEU A 395 9.36 -11.65 3.47
CA LEU A 395 9.50 -12.50 4.65
C LEU A 395 10.76 -12.11 5.43
N LEU A 396 11.84 -11.80 4.72
CA LEU A 396 13.10 -11.36 5.31
C LEU A 396 12.93 -10.03 6.07
N LEU A 397 12.32 -9.03 5.44
CA LEU A 397 12.00 -7.74 6.07
C LEU A 397 11.07 -7.90 7.28
N PHE A 398 10.09 -8.79 7.20
CA PHE A 398 9.20 -9.08 8.33
C PHE A 398 9.95 -9.72 9.49
N THR A 399 10.82 -10.68 9.19
CA THR A 399 11.67 -11.35 10.20
C THR A 399 12.64 -10.35 10.85
N ALA A 400 13.24 -9.47 10.05
CA ALA A 400 14.09 -8.38 10.54
C ALA A 400 13.33 -7.43 11.46
N PHE A 401 12.08 -7.08 11.11
CA PHE A 401 11.21 -6.26 11.97
C PHE A 401 10.89 -6.96 13.30
N LEU A 402 10.60 -8.27 13.28
CA LEU A 402 10.37 -9.03 14.51
C LEU A 402 11.63 -9.08 15.39
N ILE A 403 12.80 -9.34 14.81
CA ILE A 403 14.09 -9.31 15.53
C ILE A 403 14.30 -7.94 16.16
N PHE A 404 14.11 -6.86 15.39
CA PHE A 404 14.22 -5.49 15.88
C PHE A 404 13.25 -5.22 17.05
N ALA A 405 12.00 -5.66 16.93
CA ALA A 405 10.98 -5.50 17.96
C ALA A 405 11.34 -6.25 19.25
N VAL A 406 11.86 -7.48 19.14
CA VAL A 406 12.32 -8.27 20.29
C VAL A 406 13.52 -7.60 20.96
N ILE A 407 14.49 -7.09 20.19
CA ILE A 407 15.61 -6.32 20.76
C ILE A 407 15.07 -5.12 21.53
N LYS A 408 14.15 -4.35 20.93
CA LYS A 408 13.54 -3.18 21.56
C LYS A 408 12.75 -3.53 22.82
N PHE A 409 12.07 -4.66 22.84
CA PHE A 409 11.37 -5.16 24.00
C PHE A 409 12.35 -5.45 25.16
N ILE A 410 13.45 -6.16 24.91
CA ILE A 410 14.48 -6.43 25.94
C ILE A 410 15.16 -5.13 26.37
N GLN A 411 15.44 -4.22 25.44
CA GLN A 411 15.98 -2.89 25.75
C GLN A 411 15.02 -2.07 26.63
N ALA A 412 13.71 -2.17 26.42
CA ALA A 412 12.72 -1.49 27.25
C ALA A 412 12.68 -2.06 28.68
N LEU A 413 12.84 -3.37 28.84
CA LEU A 413 12.89 -4.03 30.15
C LEU A 413 14.19 -3.75 30.92
N THR A 414 15.33 -3.77 30.24
CA THR A 414 16.65 -3.64 30.85
C THR A 414 17.16 -2.20 30.91
N ASN A 415 16.60 -1.31 30.07
CA ASN A 415 17.09 0.03 29.78
C ASN A 415 18.55 0.08 29.28
N ARG A 416 19.06 -1.04 28.73
CA ARG A 416 20.45 -1.16 28.25
C ARG A 416 20.48 -1.57 26.79
N TYR A 417 21.15 -0.77 25.96
CA TYR A 417 21.22 -0.98 24.51
C TYR A 417 21.91 -2.30 24.15
N TRP A 418 23.09 -2.54 24.71
CA TRP A 418 23.95 -3.68 24.36
C TRP A 418 23.39 -5.03 24.84
N ILE A 419 22.81 -5.08 26.05
CA ILE A 419 22.16 -6.31 26.55
C ILE A 419 21.06 -6.75 25.60
N GLY A 420 20.18 -5.85 25.19
CA GLY A 420 19.09 -6.22 24.28
C GLY A 420 19.61 -6.74 22.94
N LEU A 421 20.59 -6.07 22.34
CA LEU A 421 21.16 -6.48 21.06
C LEU A 421 21.86 -7.86 21.15
N ILE A 422 22.78 -8.01 22.11
CA ILE A 422 23.62 -9.21 22.22
C ILE A 422 22.79 -10.42 22.66
N SER A 423 21.79 -10.23 23.52
CA SER A 423 20.88 -11.32 23.92
C SER A 423 20.13 -11.89 22.73
N VAL A 424 19.62 -11.03 21.83
CA VAL A 424 18.91 -11.50 20.63
C VAL A 424 19.87 -12.13 19.63
N ILE A 425 21.08 -11.60 19.44
CA ILE A 425 22.10 -12.25 18.62
C ILE A 425 22.38 -13.67 19.12
N ALA A 426 22.54 -13.84 20.44
CA ALA A 426 22.79 -15.15 21.05
C ALA A 426 21.62 -16.12 20.82
N ILE A 427 20.38 -15.66 21.06
CA ILE A 427 19.17 -16.46 20.82
C ILE A 427 19.05 -16.85 19.35
N SER A 428 19.21 -15.90 18.43
CA SER A 428 19.16 -16.14 16.98
C SER A 428 20.23 -17.14 16.54
N ALA A 429 21.45 -17.05 17.06
CA ALA A 429 22.52 -18.01 16.75
C ALA A 429 22.14 -19.44 17.17
N VAL A 430 21.57 -19.61 18.37
CA VAL A 430 21.08 -20.93 18.84
C VAL A 430 19.97 -21.46 17.91
N PHE A 431 19.02 -20.62 17.50
CA PHE A 431 17.97 -21.02 16.57
C PHE A 431 18.50 -21.39 15.18
N VAL A 432 19.51 -20.69 14.67
CA VAL A 432 20.14 -20.99 13.38
C VAL A 432 20.79 -22.36 13.42
N VAL A 433 21.64 -22.62 14.42
CA VAL A 433 22.32 -23.91 14.59
C VAL A 433 21.31 -25.04 14.73
N ALA A 434 20.30 -24.87 15.58
CA ALA A 434 19.28 -25.88 15.80
C ALA A 434 18.46 -26.18 14.53
N ASN A 435 18.10 -25.15 13.75
CA ASN A 435 17.38 -25.34 12.50
C ASN A 435 18.24 -25.96 11.39
N HIS A 436 19.53 -25.60 11.30
CA HIS A 436 20.46 -26.21 10.37
C HIS A 436 20.61 -27.71 10.65
N GLU A 437 20.94 -28.10 11.88
CA GLU A 437 21.08 -29.52 12.27
C GLU A 437 19.80 -30.32 11.99
N LYS A 438 18.62 -29.72 12.23
CA LYS A 438 17.35 -30.39 11.97
C LYS A 438 17.04 -30.51 10.47
N ASN A 439 17.37 -29.49 9.68
CA ASN A 439 17.22 -29.52 8.22
C ASN A 439 18.13 -30.59 7.61
N VAL A 440 19.40 -30.66 8.00
CA VAL A 440 20.35 -31.71 7.57
C VAL A 440 19.83 -33.10 7.93
N ALA A 441 19.30 -33.27 9.15
CA ALA A 441 18.90 -34.58 9.64
C ALA A 441 17.55 -35.08 9.08
N ARG A 442 16.59 -34.18 8.81
CA ARG A 442 15.19 -34.55 8.53
C ARG A 442 14.47 -33.71 7.47
N ASN A 443 15.11 -32.72 6.85
CA ASN A 443 14.49 -31.80 5.90
C ASN A 443 13.20 -31.12 6.43
N GLU A 444 13.13 -30.88 7.75
CA GLU A 444 11.97 -30.25 8.39
C GLU A 444 12.42 -29.12 9.33
N PRO A 445 11.86 -27.90 9.21
CA PRO A 445 12.19 -26.80 10.11
C PRO A 445 11.70 -27.09 11.54
N ILE A 446 12.21 -26.35 12.53
CA ILE A 446 11.70 -26.43 13.90
C ILE A 446 10.26 -25.90 13.94
N LEU A 447 9.34 -26.75 14.40
CA LEU A 447 7.92 -26.44 14.55
C LEU A 447 7.63 -25.99 15.98
N PRO A 448 6.58 -25.17 16.22
CA PRO A 448 6.15 -24.82 17.58
C PRO A 448 5.85 -26.05 18.45
N ALA A 449 5.48 -27.18 17.85
CA ALA A 449 5.28 -28.45 18.55
C ALA A 449 6.59 -29.05 19.10
N ASP A 450 7.76 -28.73 18.54
CA ASP A 450 9.06 -29.18 19.03
C ASP A 450 9.44 -28.51 20.36
N LEU A 451 8.87 -27.33 20.66
CA LEU A 451 8.99 -26.71 21.99
C LEU A 451 8.33 -27.58 23.08
N ALA A 452 7.37 -28.45 22.73
CA ALA A 452 6.82 -29.44 23.65
C ALA A 452 7.82 -30.58 23.97
N MET A 453 8.80 -30.83 23.08
CA MET A 453 9.90 -31.78 23.32
C MET A 453 10.97 -31.26 24.28
N VAL A 454 10.90 -29.99 24.73
CA VAL A 454 11.76 -29.46 25.81
C VAL A 454 11.61 -30.31 27.08
N ARG A 455 10.46 -30.97 27.28
CA ARG A 455 10.26 -31.95 28.37
C ARG A 455 11.16 -33.19 28.28
N VAL A 456 11.69 -33.52 27.10
CA VAL A 456 12.61 -34.64 26.84
C VAL A 456 14.06 -34.15 26.64
N ALA A 457 14.31 -32.84 26.81
CA ALA A 457 15.61 -32.21 26.53
C ALA A 457 16.79 -32.87 27.28
N LYS A 458 16.56 -33.40 28.49
CA LYS A 458 17.59 -34.12 29.25
C LYS A 458 18.19 -35.32 28.50
N ASN A 459 17.38 -36.04 27.72
CA ASN A 459 17.84 -37.19 26.94
C ASN A 459 18.51 -36.77 25.63
N LEU A 460 18.12 -35.61 25.06
CA LEU A 460 18.72 -35.03 23.85
C LEU A 460 20.10 -34.40 24.12
N PHE A 461 20.25 -33.69 25.25
CA PHE A 461 21.52 -33.05 25.62
C PHE A 461 22.65 -34.06 25.89
N GLY A 462 22.32 -35.31 26.25
CA GLY A 462 23.29 -36.39 26.41
C GLY A 462 23.80 -36.99 25.10
N MET A 463 23.20 -36.64 23.95
CA MET A 463 23.58 -37.15 22.62
C MET A 463 24.43 -36.15 21.82
N VAL A 464 24.67 -34.95 22.35
CA VAL A 464 25.45 -33.89 21.71
C VAL A 464 26.93 -34.06 22.06
N ASP A 465 27.80 -34.04 21.05
CA ASP A 465 29.25 -34.16 21.20
C ASP A 465 29.80 -33.12 22.20
N GLY A 466 30.70 -33.55 23.09
CA GLY A 466 31.32 -32.71 24.12
C GLY A 466 32.06 -31.49 23.53
N ILE A 467 32.54 -31.59 22.29
CA ILE A 467 33.18 -30.47 21.58
C ILE A 467 32.17 -29.33 21.34
N VAL A 468 30.92 -29.65 21.00
CA VAL A 468 29.87 -28.64 20.76
C VAL A 468 29.55 -27.88 22.05
N TRP A 469 29.56 -28.56 23.20
CA TRP A 469 29.38 -27.92 24.51
C TRP A 469 30.51 -26.96 24.86
N ILE A 470 31.76 -27.32 24.58
CA ILE A 470 32.92 -26.46 24.82
C ILE A 470 32.85 -25.20 23.93
N VAL A 471 32.55 -25.38 22.64
CA VAL A 471 32.41 -24.25 21.70
C VAL A 471 31.26 -23.32 22.13
N ALA A 472 30.12 -23.87 22.56
CA ALA A 472 29.00 -23.08 23.06
C ALA A 472 29.37 -22.26 24.31
N LEU A 473 30.09 -22.87 25.26
CA LEU A 473 30.50 -22.21 26.50
C LEU A 473 31.53 -21.09 26.26
N VAL A 474 32.53 -21.33 25.39
CA VAL A 474 33.50 -20.30 24.98
C VAL A 474 32.81 -19.14 24.29
N THR A 475 31.89 -19.43 23.37
CA THR A 475 31.11 -18.41 22.65
C THR A 475 30.28 -17.56 23.61
N LEU A 476 29.64 -18.18 24.61
CA LEU A 476 28.88 -17.47 25.64
C LEU A 476 29.79 -16.55 26.48
N MET A 477 30.97 -17.02 26.89
CA MET A 477 31.91 -16.18 27.64
C MET A 477 32.38 -14.97 26.82
N ILE A 478 32.66 -15.15 25.53
CA ILE A 478 33.03 -14.05 24.63
C ILE A 478 31.88 -13.04 24.52
N LEU A 479 30.64 -13.50 24.32
CA LEU A 479 29.47 -12.63 24.24
C LEU A 479 29.28 -11.80 25.52
N ILE A 480 29.46 -12.41 26.69
CA ILE A 480 29.38 -11.70 27.98
C ILE A 480 30.51 -10.66 28.09
N ALA A 481 31.74 -11.02 27.78
CA ALA A 481 32.88 -10.10 27.83
C ALA A 481 32.71 -8.90 26.88
N VAL A 482 32.25 -9.16 25.65
CA VAL A 482 31.94 -8.11 24.67
C VAL A 482 30.80 -7.21 25.16
N THR A 483 29.76 -7.78 25.77
CA THR A 483 28.66 -6.99 26.35
C THR A 483 29.17 -6.04 27.43
N VAL A 484 29.95 -6.55 28.39
CA VAL A 484 30.49 -5.75 29.49
C VAL A 484 31.45 -4.68 28.99
N TRP A 485 32.30 -5.02 28.01
CA TRP A 485 33.23 -4.07 27.40
C TRP A 485 32.48 -2.93 26.71
N LEU A 486 31.51 -3.24 25.83
CA LEU A 486 30.71 -2.25 25.10
C LEU A 486 29.86 -1.37 26.03
N GLU A 487 29.33 -1.92 27.12
CA GLU A 487 28.60 -1.13 28.13
C GLU A 487 29.50 -0.09 28.82
N LYS A 488 30.78 -0.43 29.05
CA LYS A 488 31.73 0.47 29.71
C LYS A 488 32.32 1.51 28.75
N THR A 489 32.66 1.11 27.51
CA THR A 489 33.36 1.98 26.55
C THR A 489 32.41 2.86 25.73
N HIS A 490 31.22 2.35 25.38
CA HIS A 490 30.26 3.05 24.53
C HIS A 490 28.84 2.97 25.11
N PRO A 491 28.56 3.61 26.27
CA PRO A 491 27.24 3.58 26.88
C PRO A 491 26.22 4.33 26.02
N LEU A 492 25.42 3.59 25.26
CA LEU A 492 24.23 4.11 24.59
C LEU A 492 23.05 3.95 25.54
N ARG A 493 22.69 5.02 26.27
CA ARG A 493 21.41 5.04 26.98
C ARG A 493 20.29 5.17 25.96
N ASN A 494 19.27 4.34 26.11
CA ASN A 494 18.08 4.39 25.28
C ASN A 494 17.50 5.80 25.31
N ALA A 495 17.39 6.45 24.15
CA ALA A 495 16.55 7.61 23.94
C ALA A 495 15.07 7.19 23.96
N VAL A 496 14.62 6.56 25.05
CA VAL A 496 13.22 6.29 25.33
C VAL A 496 12.78 7.39 26.28
N GLY A 497 12.43 8.53 25.69
CA GLY A 497 12.08 9.75 26.40
C GLY A 497 11.96 10.93 25.45
N GLY A 498 10.96 10.91 24.58
CA GLY A 498 10.63 12.00 23.66
C GLY A 498 9.24 11.88 23.07
#